data_AF-A0A1C6DZT6-F1
#
_entry.id   AF-A0A1C6DZT6-F1
#
_cell.length_a   1.000
_cell.length_b   1.000
_cell.length_c   1.000
_cell.angle_alpha   90.00
_cell.angle_beta   90.00
_cell.angle_gamma   90.00
#
_symmetry.space_group_name_H-M   'P 1'
#
loop_
_entity.id
_entity.type
_entity.pdbx_description
1 polymer ?
#
loop_
_entity_poly.entity_id
_entity_poly.type
_entity_poly.pdbx_seq_one_letter_code
_entity_poly.pdbx_strand_id
1 'polypeptide(L)'
;MWELRREQLNLNHGNQELKVAVTNIFHDLRTPLTAICGYLDLLEQEESGDNVKKYLDVIRERTDTMRSLTEELFSCSLLAIQDEKLHIEQICINDTLEQSIAGFYGVLINKRILPDIQMSEIRVMRQLDKEAVRRSLQNILMQFATKLNISSWNE
;
A
#
# COMPACT_ATOMS: atom_id res chain seq x y z
N MET A 1 -38.13 9.54 -4.60
CA MET A 1 -37.82 10.06 -3.24
C MET A 1 -37.16 9.01 -2.34
N TRP A 2 -37.67 7.78 -2.26
CA TRP A 2 -37.05 6.72 -1.43
C TRP A 2 -35.71 6.18 -1.99
N GLU A 3 -35.52 6.16 -3.31
CA GLU A 3 -34.24 5.82 -3.95
C GLU A 3 -33.17 6.88 -3.67
N LEU A 4 -33.48 8.16 -3.89
CA LEU A 4 -32.58 9.28 -3.56
C LEU A 4 -32.13 9.30 -2.09
N ARG A 5 -33.04 8.99 -1.15
CA ARG A 5 -32.69 8.90 0.27
C ARG A 5 -31.79 7.69 0.58
N ARG A 6 -31.97 6.57 -0.14
CA ARG A 6 -31.13 5.36 0.00
C ARG A 6 -29.73 5.61 -0.56
N GLU A 7 -29.65 6.29 -1.71
CA GLU A 7 -28.41 6.76 -2.34
C GLU A 7 -27.61 7.65 -1.36
N GLN A 8 -28.26 8.68 -0.78
CA GLN A 8 -27.62 9.58 0.19
C GLN A 8 -27.16 8.88 1.47
N LEU A 9 -27.93 7.92 1.98
CA LEU A 9 -27.53 7.15 3.16
C LEU A 9 -26.31 6.28 2.86
N ASN A 10 -26.24 5.64 1.70
CA ASN A 10 -25.07 4.87 1.27
C ASN A 10 -23.83 5.75 1.10
N LEU A 11 -23.98 6.93 0.47
CA LEU A 11 -22.87 7.89 0.30
C LEU A 11 -22.36 8.44 1.62
N ASN A 12 -23.26 8.77 2.56
CA ASN A 12 -22.87 9.23 3.89
C ASN A 12 -22.21 8.12 4.71
N HIS A 13 -22.68 6.88 4.58
CA HIS A 13 -22.09 5.73 5.23
C HIS A 13 -20.67 5.49 4.73
N GLY A 14 -20.46 5.43 3.41
CA GLY A 14 -19.11 5.26 2.82
C GLY A 14 -18.16 6.40 3.18
N ASN A 15 -18.63 7.65 3.19
CA ASN A 15 -17.84 8.79 3.66
C ASN A 15 -17.43 8.67 5.14
N GLN A 16 -18.32 8.14 5.97
CA GLN A 16 -18.04 7.97 7.39
C GLN A 16 -17.07 6.82 7.65
N GLU A 17 -17.21 5.69 6.94
CA GLU A 17 -16.24 4.59 6.95
C GLU A 17 -14.85 5.07 6.52
N LEU A 18 -14.79 5.90 5.47
CA LEU A 18 -13.53 6.46 4.99
C LEU A 18 -12.88 7.41 6.02
N LYS A 19 -13.66 8.27 6.66
CA LYS A 19 -13.16 9.15 7.73
C LYS A 19 -12.63 8.36 8.91
N VAL A 20 -13.30 7.28 9.31
CA VAL A 20 -12.84 6.40 10.39
C VAL A 20 -11.54 5.71 9.98
N ALA A 21 -11.46 5.15 8.77
CA ALA A 21 -10.24 4.52 8.26
C ALA A 21 -9.05 5.49 8.26
N VAL A 22 -9.22 6.70 7.71
CA VAL A 22 -8.20 7.75 7.71
C VAL A 22 -7.75 8.11 9.13
N THR A 23 -8.70 8.26 10.05
CA THR A 23 -8.39 8.58 11.46
C THR A 23 -7.59 7.47 12.12
N ASN A 24 -7.96 6.21 11.90
CA ASN A 24 -7.23 5.05 12.42
C ASN A 24 -5.80 4.99 11.88
N ILE A 25 -5.59 5.21 10.57
CA ILE A 25 -4.25 5.24 9.98
C ILE A 25 -3.39 6.34 10.62
N PHE A 26 -3.95 7.52 10.88
CA PHE A 26 -3.21 8.58 11.60
C PHE A 26 -2.83 8.18 13.03
N HIS A 27 -3.72 7.46 13.74
CA HIS A 27 -3.37 6.90 15.05
C HIS A 27 -2.26 5.85 14.93
N ASP A 28 -2.35 4.96 13.96
CA ASP A 28 -1.38 3.90 13.73
C ASP A 28 -0.01 4.42 13.32
N LEU A 29 0.07 5.58 12.64
CA LEU A 29 1.32 6.28 12.32
C LEU A 29 2.06 6.81 13.57
N ARG A 30 1.36 7.10 14.67
CA ARG A 30 2.02 7.60 15.90
C ARG A 30 2.88 6.54 16.56
N THR A 31 2.49 5.27 16.47
CA THR A 31 3.20 4.14 17.08
C THR A 31 4.61 3.94 16.50
N PRO A 32 4.81 3.78 15.17
CA PRO A 32 6.14 3.64 14.60
C PRO A 32 6.97 4.92 14.75
N LEU A 33 6.36 6.11 14.69
CA LEU A 33 7.06 7.36 14.96
C LEU A 33 7.63 7.41 16.38
N THR A 34 6.83 7.06 17.37
CA THR A 34 7.26 7.02 18.79
C THR A 34 8.40 6.03 18.98
N ALA A 35 8.31 4.86 18.33
CA ALA A 35 9.40 3.88 18.35
C ALA A 35 10.67 4.43 17.70
N ILE A 36 10.59 5.04 16.52
CA ILE A 36 11.75 5.63 15.83
C ILE A 36 12.44 6.65 16.72
N CYS A 37 11.70 7.60 17.32
CA CYS A 37 12.27 8.58 18.23
C CYS A 37 12.97 7.90 19.42
N GLY A 38 12.31 6.95 20.09
CA GLY A 38 12.91 6.26 21.23
C GLY A 38 14.18 5.47 20.88
N TYR A 39 14.23 4.84 19.70
CA TYR A 39 15.44 4.15 19.25
C TYR A 39 16.55 5.10 18.78
N LEU A 40 16.20 6.28 18.27
CA LEU A 40 17.17 7.35 18.01
C LEU A 40 17.77 7.87 19.32
N ASP A 41 16.96 8.11 20.35
CA ASP A 41 17.42 8.53 21.68
C ASP A 41 18.40 7.49 22.29
N LEU A 42 18.09 6.20 22.14
CA LEU A 42 18.98 5.10 22.57
C LEU A 42 20.27 5.04 21.75
N LEU A 43 20.20 5.34 20.46
CA LEU A 43 21.37 5.34 19.57
C LEU A 43 22.31 6.52 19.85
N GLU A 44 21.77 7.67 20.26
CA GLU A 44 22.56 8.83 20.70
C GLU A 44 23.30 8.58 22.03
N GLN A 45 22.75 7.71 22.88
CA GLN A 45 23.35 7.34 24.18
C GLN A 45 24.29 6.12 24.09
N GLU A 46 24.42 5.48 22.92
CA GLU A 46 25.19 4.26 22.74
C GLU A 46 26.68 4.56 22.51
N GLU A 47 27.51 4.31 23.52
CA GLU A 47 28.96 4.58 23.49
C GLU A 47 29.78 3.40 22.94
N SER A 48 29.36 2.17 23.24
CA SER A 48 30.08 0.93 22.92
C SER A 48 29.95 0.49 21.46
N GLY A 49 28.90 0.95 20.78
CA GLY A 49 28.60 0.58 19.39
C GLY A 49 27.91 -0.79 19.23
N ASP A 50 27.83 -1.59 20.29
CA ASP A 50 27.36 -2.98 20.26
C ASP A 50 25.89 -3.09 19.82
N ASN A 51 25.06 -2.12 20.18
CA ASN A 51 23.62 -2.13 19.84
C ASN A 51 23.26 -1.30 18.62
N VAL A 52 24.21 -0.56 18.02
CA VAL A 52 23.93 0.39 16.92
C VAL A 52 23.22 -0.30 15.77
N LYS A 53 23.70 -1.48 15.35
CA LYS A 53 23.07 -2.23 14.26
C LYS A 53 21.64 -2.65 14.59
N LYS A 54 21.40 -3.13 15.81
CA LYS A 54 20.07 -3.54 16.27
C LYS A 54 19.09 -2.37 16.28
N TYR A 55 19.51 -1.21 16.77
CA TYR A 55 18.67 -0.01 16.78
C TYR A 55 18.35 0.48 15.37
N LEU A 56 19.35 0.50 14.47
CA LEU A 56 19.15 0.83 13.06
C LEU A 56 18.18 -0.13 12.36
N ASP A 57 18.27 -1.42 12.63
CA ASP A 57 17.35 -2.43 12.07
C ASP A 57 15.91 -2.17 12.52
N VAL A 58 15.69 -1.84 13.80
CA VAL A 58 14.35 -1.50 14.31
C VAL A 58 13.83 -0.19 13.70
N ILE A 59 14.68 0.86 13.62
CA ILE A 59 14.31 2.13 12.97
C ILE A 59 13.89 1.87 11.52
N ARG A 60 14.63 1.02 10.80
CA ARG A 60 14.32 0.66 9.42
C ARG A 60 12.98 -0.05 9.30
N GLU A 61 12.73 -1.06 10.13
CA GLU A 61 11.45 -1.78 10.17
C GLU A 61 10.26 -0.85 10.45
N ARG A 62 10.42 0.09 11.39
CA ARG A 62 9.37 1.07 11.73
C ARG A 62 9.15 2.09 10.61
N THR A 63 10.21 2.49 9.93
CA THR A 63 10.12 3.39 8.76
C THR A 63 9.39 2.71 7.59
N ASP A 64 9.65 1.42 7.35
CA ASP A 64 8.94 0.65 6.32
C ASP A 64 7.46 0.46 6.67
N THR A 65 7.14 0.33 7.96
CA THR A 65 5.75 0.33 8.44
C THR A 65 5.07 1.69 8.16
N MET A 66 5.73 2.80 8.47
CA MET A 66 5.21 4.14 8.16
C MET A 66 4.98 4.35 6.67
N ARG A 67 5.88 3.82 5.81
CA ARG A 67 5.71 3.87 4.35
C ARG A 67 4.42 3.18 3.93
N SER A 68 4.18 1.98 4.44
CA SER A 68 2.98 1.19 4.12
C SER A 68 1.69 1.92 4.57
N LEU A 69 1.67 2.49 5.78
CA LEU A 69 0.53 3.27 6.28
C LEU A 69 0.29 4.55 5.47
N THR A 70 1.36 5.18 4.97
CA THR A 70 1.24 6.38 4.12
C THR A 70 0.66 6.03 2.74
N GLU A 71 1.03 4.89 2.18
CA GLU A 71 0.44 4.36 0.94
C GLU A 71 -1.04 4.01 1.10
N GLU A 72 -1.42 3.46 2.26
CA GLU A 72 -2.82 3.21 2.60
C GLU A 72 -3.61 4.52 2.73
N LEU A 73 -3.06 5.53 3.41
CA LEU A 73 -3.66 6.86 3.52
C LEU A 73 -3.86 7.51 2.15
N PHE A 74 -2.88 7.39 1.25
CA PHE A 74 -2.98 7.87 -0.12
C PHE A 74 -4.07 7.14 -0.92
N SER A 75 -4.20 5.83 -0.71
CA SER A 75 -5.27 5.05 -1.33
C SER A 75 -6.64 5.51 -0.84
N CYS A 76 -6.80 5.77 0.46
CA CYS A 76 -8.02 6.33 1.04
C CYS A 76 -8.32 7.74 0.55
N SER A 77 -7.33 8.63 0.42
CA SER A 77 -7.56 9.97 -0.11
C SER A 77 -8.04 9.93 -1.56
N LEU A 78 -7.50 9.02 -2.37
CA LEU A 78 -7.94 8.87 -3.76
C LEU A 78 -9.28 8.14 -3.90
N LEU A 79 -9.75 7.45 -2.86
CA LEU A 79 -11.15 7.01 -2.75
C LEU A 79 -12.07 8.14 -2.30
N ALA A 80 -11.61 9.05 -1.43
CA ALA A 80 -12.36 10.23 -1.03
C ALA A 80 -12.62 11.17 -2.21
N ILE A 81 -11.65 11.22 -3.13
CA ILE A 81 -11.70 12.01 -4.37
C ILE A 81 -12.62 11.36 -5.42
N GLN A 82 -13.29 10.23 -5.17
CA GLN A 82 -14.29 9.64 -6.11
C GLN A 82 -15.51 10.54 -6.43
N ASP A 83 -15.55 11.79 -5.95
CA ASP A 83 -16.39 12.84 -6.54
C ASP A 83 -15.82 13.40 -7.88
N GLU A 84 -14.57 13.09 -8.25
CA GLU A 84 -14.04 13.28 -9.59
C GLU A 84 -14.46 12.12 -10.49
N LYS A 85 -15.14 12.47 -11.59
CA LYS A 85 -15.53 11.54 -12.65
C LYS A 85 -14.30 10.75 -13.10
N LEU A 86 -14.40 9.41 -13.09
CA LEU A 86 -13.38 8.52 -13.65
C LEU A 86 -12.90 9.05 -15.00
N HIS A 87 -11.59 9.25 -15.14
CA HIS A 87 -11.00 9.72 -16.38
C HIS A 87 -10.77 8.52 -17.30
N ILE A 88 -11.84 8.15 -18.01
CA ILE A 88 -11.81 7.02 -18.93
C ILE A 88 -10.97 7.36 -20.15
N GLU A 89 -9.86 6.65 -20.31
CA GLU A 89 -9.00 6.74 -21.49
C GLU A 89 -8.71 5.35 -22.07
N GLN A 90 -8.24 5.31 -23.31
CA GLN A 90 -7.83 4.04 -23.93
C GLN A 90 -6.46 3.62 -23.36
N ILE A 91 -6.45 2.57 -22.55
CA ILE A 91 -5.23 2.05 -21.91
C ILE A 91 -4.87 0.66 -22.44
N CYS A 92 -3.58 0.35 -22.42
CA CYS A 92 -3.08 -1.01 -22.56
C CYS A 92 -2.90 -1.64 -21.17
N ILE A 93 -3.62 -2.72 -20.89
CA ILE A 93 -3.53 -3.42 -19.60
C ILE A 93 -2.15 -4.04 -19.42
N ASN A 94 -1.56 -4.58 -20.49
CA ASN A 94 -0.23 -5.16 -20.48
C ASN A 94 0.81 -4.14 -19.98
N ASP A 95 0.84 -2.94 -20.56
CA ASP A 95 1.80 -1.89 -20.19
C ASP A 95 1.63 -1.47 -18.71
N THR A 96 0.37 -1.35 -18.25
CA THR A 96 0.06 -0.97 -16.86
C THR A 96 0.47 -2.07 -15.87
N LEU A 97 0.32 -3.33 -16.26
CA LEU A 97 0.74 -4.49 -15.47
C LEU A 97 2.26 -4.61 -15.41
N GLU A 98 2.96 -4.44 -16.53
CA GLU A 98 4.44 -4.43 -16.57
C GLU A 98 5.02 -3.36 -15.65
N GLN A 99 4.52 -2.12 -15.73
CA GLN A 99 4.97 -1.04 -14.86
C GLN A 99 4.73 -1.36 -13.38
N SER A 100 3.59 -1.96 -13.07
CA SER A 100 3.25 -2.35 -11.71
C SER A 100 4.18 -3.45 -11.19
N ILE A 101 4.44 -4.48 -11.99
CA ILE A 101 5.34 -5.58 -11.61
C ILE A 101 6.79 -5.08 -11.48
N ALA A 102 7.27 -4.25 -12.40
CA ALA A 102 8.61 -3.68 -12.35
C ALA A 102 8.85 -2.88 -11.05
N GLY A 103 7.84 -2.12 -10.59
CA GLY A 103 7.89 -1.41 -9.31
C GLY A 103 8.00 -2.33 -8.09
N PHE A 104 7.46 -3.55 -8.16
CA PHE A 104 7.52 -4.53 -7.07
C PHE A 104 8.69 -5.51 -7.18
N TYR A 105 9.43 -5.52 -8.29
CA TYR A 105 10.48 -6.49 -8.55
C TYR A 105 11.56 -6.52 -7.45
N GLY A 106 11.97 -5.35 -6.96
CA GLY A 106 12.92 -5.24 -5.85
C GLY A 106 12.39 -5.83 -4.54
N VAL A 107 11.10 -5.65 -4.24
CA VAL A 107 10.44 -6.22 -3.06
C VAL A 107 10.36 -7.74 -3.17
N LEU A 108 10.01 -8.26 -4.35
CA LEU A 108 9.89 -9.70 -4.61
C LEU A 108 11.24 -10.41 -4.48
N ILE A 109 12.30 -9.86 -5.08
CA ILE A 109 13.67 -10.43 -4.97
C ILE A 109 14.16 -10.42 -3.53
N ASN A 110 13.97 -9.31 -2.80
CA ASN A 110 14.37 -9.23 -1.40
C ASN A 110 13.68 -10.29 -0.54
N LYS A 111 12.45 -10.69 -0.91
CA LYS A 111 11.71 -11.78 -0.28
C LYS A 111 11.97 -13.17 -0.89
N ARG A 112 12.92 -13.29 -1.82
CA ARG A 112 13.24 -14.52 -2.58
C ARG A 112 12.03 -15.12 -3.32
N ILE A 113 11.10 -14.27 -3.72
CA ILE A 113 9.95 -14.65 -4.54
C ILE A 113 10.36 -14.49 -6.00
N LEU A 114 10.30 -15.58 -6.77
CA LEU A 114 10.48 -15.57 -8.21
C LEU A 114 9.09 -15.50 -8.87
N PRO A 115 8.67 -14.35 -9.42
CA PRO A 115 7.38 -14.23 -10.07
C PRO A 115 7.39 -14.99 -11.40
N ASP A 116 6.43 -15.89 -11.60
CA ASP A 116 6.10 -16.42 -12.93
C ASP A 116 5.10 -15.46 -13.59
N ILE A 117 5.54 -14.79 -14.65
CA ILE A 117 4.76 -13.73 -15.30
C ILE A 117 4.32 -14.23 -16.67
N GLN A 118 3.04 -14.53 -16.78
CA GLN A 118 2.41 -14.90 -18.04
C GLN A 118 1.56 -13.74 -18.53
N MET A 119 1.97 -13.13 -19.65
CA MET A 119 1.21 -12.07 -20.30
C MET A 119 0.69 -12.55 -21.65
N SER A 120 -0.51 -12.11 -22.00
CA SER A 120 -1.06 -12.32 -23.34
C SER A 120 -0.18 -11.63 -24.38
N GLU A 121 0.20 -12.37 -25.44
CA GLU A 121 0.92 -11.82 -26.60
C GLU A 121 0.10 -10.74 -27.32
N ILE A 122 -1.22 -10.83 -27.24
CA ILE A 122 -2.14 -9.82 -27.77
C ILE A 122 -2.30 -8.71 -26.74
N ARG A 123 -1.99 -7.47 -27.14
CA ARG A 123 -2.19 -6.27 -26.31
C ARG A 123 -3.67 -6.07 -25.99
N VAL A 124 -4.00 -6.07 -24.71
CA VAL A 124 -5.37 -5.87 -24.24
C VAL A 124 -5.64 -4.37 -24.07
N MET A 125 -6.31 -3.79 -25.06
CA MET A 125 -6.73 -2.39 -25.05
C MET A 125 -8.14 -2.25 -24.46
N ARG A 126 -8.33 -1.39 -23.46
CA ARG A 126 -9.64 -1.13 -22.82
C ARG A 126 -9.81 0.34 -22.50
N GLN A 127 -11.07 0.79 -22.49
CA GLN A 127 -11.43 2.13 -22.01
C GLN A 127 -11.67 2.05 -20.51
N LEU A 128 -10.70 2.52 -19.73
CA LEU A 128 -10.70 2.46 -18.28
C LEU A 128 -9.98 3.68 -17.72
N ASP A 129 -10.17 3.94 -16.43
CA ASP A 129 -9.34 4.88 -15.69
C ASP A 129 -7.99 4.22 -15.39
N LYS A 130 -6.92 4.74 -16.00
CA LYS A 130 -5.57 4.20 -15.87
C LYS A 130 -5.10 4.15 -14.42
N GLU A 131 -5.42 5.19 -13.65
CA GLU A 131 -4.97 5.34 -12.28
C GLU A 131 -5.73 4.43 -11.33
N ALA A 132 -7.02 4.22 -11.58
CA ALA A 132 -7.82 3.21 -10.89
C ALA A 132 -7.27 1.79 -11.12
N VAL A 133 -6.96 1.43 -12.38
CA VAL A 133 -6.39 0.11 -12.72
C VAL A 133 -5.01 -0.08 -12.08
N ARG A 134 -4.14 0.92 -12.19
CA ARG A 134 -2.81 0.92 -11.58
C ARG A 134 -2.90 0.67 -10.07
N ARG A 135 -3.80 1.37 -9.37
CA ARG A 135 -4.05 1.17 -7.94
C ARG A 135 -4.53 -0.24 -7.62
N SER A 136 -5.52 -0.75 -8.34
CA SER A 136 -6.01 -2.11 -8.12
C SER A 136 -4.90 -3.14 -8.26
N LEU A 137 -4.04 -3.01 -9.28
CA LEU A 137 -2.89 -3.88 -9.48
C LEU A 137 -1.85 -3.76 -8.36
N GLN A 138 -1.53 -2.54 -7.92
CA GLN A 138 -0.59 -2.32 -6.81
C GLN A 138 -1.11 -2.93 -5.50
N ASN A 139 -2.39 -2.77 -5.19
CA ASN A 139 -3.00 -3.34 -3.98
C ASN A 139 -2.91 -4.87 -3.98
N ILE A 140 -3.19 -5.49 -5.13
CA ILE A 140 -3.07 -6.95 -5.29
C ILE A 140 -1.61 -7.38 -5.11
N LEU A 141 -0.65 -6.73 -5.78
CA LEU A 141 0.77 -7.05 -5.67
C LEU A 141 1.31 -6.85 -4.25
N MET A 142 0.91 -5.78 -3.57
CA MET A 142 1.25 -5.52 -2.18
C MET A 142 0.71 -6.61 -1.27
N GLN A 143 -0.55 -7.03 -1.46
CA GLN A 143 -1.15 -8.11 -0.69
C GLN A 143 -0.40 -9.43 -0.87
N PHE A 144 0.01 -9.76 -2.10
CA PHE A 144 0.86 -10.93 -2.37
C PHE A 144 2.22 -10.82 -1.69
N ALA A 145 2.88 -9.66 -1.79
CA ALA A 145 4.18 -9.43 -1.19
C ALA A 145 4.14 -9.49 0.35
N THR A 146 3.06 -9.06 1.00
CA THR A 146 2.92 -9.08 2.47
C THR A 146 2.47 -10.42 3.03
N LYS A 147 1.55 -11.14 2.36
CA LYS A 147 1.04 -12.43 2.86
C LYS A 147 2.00 -13.62 2.69
N LEU A 148 2.97 -13.54 1.77
CA LEU A 148 3.97 -14.60 1.57
C LEU A 148 5.12 -14.59 2.61
N ASN A 149 4.83 -14.30 3.88
CA ASN A 149 5.77 -14.61 4.96
C ASN A 149 5.87 -16.14 5.08
N ILE A 150 6.97 -16.69 4.58
CA ILE A 150 7.29 -18.12 4.59
C ILE A 150 7.49 -18.54 6.05
N SER A 151 6.42 -19.01 6.68
CA SER A 151 6.47 -19.80 7.92
C SER A 151 5.58 -21.04 7.88
N SER A 152 5.17 -21.49 6.69
CA SER A 152 4.26 -22.64 6.54
C SER A 152 4.72 -23.67 5.50
N TRP A 153 6.02 -23.76 5.25
CA TRP A 153 6.61 -24.86 4.46
C TRP A 153 7.81 -25.42 5.23
N ASN A 154 7.53 -26.05 6.38
CA ASN A 154 8.45 -26.91 7.13
C ASN A 154 7.65 -27.84 8.08
N GLU A 155 6.56 -28.42 7.58
CA GLU A 155 5.98 -29.65 8.14
C GLU A 155 5.86 -30.71 7.04
#